data_AF-A0A4R0ZQ72-F1
#
_entry.id   AF-A0A4R0ZQ72-F1
#
_cell.length_a   1.000
_cell.length_b   1.000
_cell.length_c   1.000
_cell.angle_alpha   90.00
_cell.angle_beta   90.00
_cell.angle_gamma   90.00
#
_symmetry.space_group_name_H-M   'P 1'
#
loop_
_entity.id
_entity.type
_entity.pdbx_description
1 polymer ?
#
loop_
_entity_poly.entity_id
_entity_poly.type
_entity_poly.pdbx_seq_one_letter_code
_entity_poly.pdbx_strand_id
1 'polypeptide(L)'
;MTTFHRLIIDGETYYREVNEAADTYHGELLEQEEVIEILLAEHVSQEIDVDGEKVRRYIESIQTPLYRQVARDYLDHLERMVESYN
;
A
#
# COMPACT_ATOMS: atom_id res chain seq x y z
N MET A 1 -4.52 -6.98 14.25
CA MET A 1 -3.17 -7.05 13.67
C MET A 1 -2.77 -8.49 13.68
N THR A 2 -2.89 -9.11 12.53
CA THR A 2 -2.47 -10.49 12.34
C THR A 2 -0.93 -10.52 12.37
N THR A 3 -0.36 -11.40 13.21
CA THR A 3 1.09 -11.58 13.29
C THR A 3 1.48 -12.87 12.57
N PHE A 4 2.64 -12.86 11.92
CA PHE A 4 3.20 -14.01 11.23
C PHE A 4 4.59 -14.34 11.76
N HIS A 5 4.88 -15.62 11.93
CA HIS A 5 6.25 -16.11 12.09
C HIS A 5 6.81 -16.55 10.74
N ARG A 6 8.08 -16.22 10.50
CA ARG A 6 8.83 -16.72 9.33
C ARG A 6 9.46 -18.07 9.65
N LEU A 7 9.31 -19.01 8.75
CA LEU A 7 9.81 -20.39 8.81
C LEU A 7 10.76 -20.61 7.64
N ILE A 8 11.85 -21.36 7.88
CA ILE A 8 12.76 -21.80 6.83
C ILE A 8 12.75 -23.32 6.83
N ILE A 9 12.26 -23.93 5.75
CA ILE A 9 12.09 -25.39 5.61
C ILE A 9 12.81 -25.80 4.33
N ASP A 10 13.82 -26.67 4.46
CA ASP A 10 14.65 -27.13 3.33
C ASP A 10 15.27 -26.00 2.48
N GLY A 11 15.51 -24.84 3.10
CA GLY A 11 16.06 -23.65 2.44
C GLY A 11 15.02 -22.71 1.84
N GLU A 12 13.77 -23.14 1.77
CA GLU A 12 12.64 -22.33 1.30
C GLU A 12 11.99 -21.55 2.45
N THR A 13 11.49 -20.35 2.15
CA THR A 13 10.88 -19.46 3.14
C THR A 13 9.36 -19.56 3.10
N TYR A 14 8.77 -19.80 4.26
CA TYR A 14 7.33 -19.82 4.47
C TYR A 14 6.96 -18.94 5.66
N TYR A 15 5.67 -18.68 5.80
CA TYR A 15 5.10 -17.90 6.88
C TYR A 15 3.92 -18.63 7.49
N ARG A 16 3.65 -18.33 8.75
CA ARG A 16 2.49 -18.90 9.43
C ARG A 16 1.90 -17.90 10.40
N GLU A 17 0.57 -17.80 10.38
CA GLU A 17 -0.17 -16.95 11.30
C GLU A 17 0.01 -17.47 12.75
N VAL A 18 0.25 -16.54 13.67
CA VAL A 18 0.38 -16.81 15.09
C VAL A 18 -0.68 -16.06 15.88
N ASN A 19 -1.37 -16.79 16.75
CA ASN A 19 -2.19 -16.21 17.81
C ASN A 19 -1.31 -16.04 19.06
N GLU A 20 -0.73 -14.86 19.23
CA GLU A 20 0.17 -14.57 20.35
C GLU A 20 -0.50 -14.75 21.72
N ALA A 21 -1.82 -14.54 21.81
CA ALA A 21 -2.55 -14.66 23.07
C ALA A 21 -2.72 -16.13 23.50
N ALA A 22 -2.73 -17.07 22.55
CA ALA A 22 -2.88 -18.50 22.80
C ALA A 22 -1.57 -19.28 22.63
N ASP A 23 -0.50 -18.64 22.14
CA ASP A 23 0.75 -19.28 21.71
C ASP A 23 0.51 -20.44 20.73
N THR A 24 -0.46 -20.26 19.82
CA THR A 24 -0.84 -21.26 18.82
C THR A 24 -0.69 -20.73 17.40
N TYR A 25 -0.36 -21.64 16.49
CA TYR A 25 -0.36 -21.37 15.06
C TYR A 25 -1.72 -21.69 14.45
N HIS A 26 -2.16 -20.85 13.51
CA HIS A 26 -3.38 -21.06 12.74
C HIS A 26 -3.07 -21.20 11.25
N GLY A 27 -3.95 -21.90 10.53
CA GLY A 27 -3.88 -22.04 9.08
C GLY A 27 -2.72 -22.90 8.55
N GLU A 28 -2.55 -22.79 7.23
CA GLU A 28 -1.53 -23.46 6.42
C GLU A 28 -0.23 -22.63 6.37
N LEU A 29 0.80 -23.17 5.71
CA LEU A 29 2.00 -22.41 5.39
C LEU A 29 1.68 -21.46 4.25
N LEU A 30 2.14 -20.22 4.37
CA LEU A 30 1.94 -19.17 3.38
C LEU A 30 3.27 -18.80 2.74
N GLU A 31 3.23 -18.48 1.46
CA GLU A 31 4.32 -17.81 0.74
C GLU A 31 4.33 -16.31 1.05
N GLN A 32 5.39 -15.62 0.63
CA GLN A 32 5.57 -14.20 0.94
C GLN A 32 4.46 -13.34 0.32
N GLU A 33 4.08 -13.64 -0.91
CA GLU A 33 3.05 -12.95 -1.67
C GLU A 33 1.70 -13.02 -0.95
N GLU A 34 1.34 -14.19 -0.43
CA GLU A 34 0.09 -14.40 0.32
C GLU A 34 0.05 -13.57 1.61
N VAL A 35 1.18 -13.50 2.34
CA VAL A 35 1.28 -12.65 3.54
C VAL A 35 1.14 -11.17 3.19
N ILE A 36 1.74 -10.72 2.09
CA ILE A 36 1.63 -9.34 1.64
C ILE A 36 0.16 -9.01 1.31
N GLU A 37 -0.54 -9.88 0.59
CA GLU A 37 -1.96 -9.71 0.27
C GLU A 37 -2.82 -9.58 1.53
N ILE A 38 -2.61 -10.46 2.53
CA ILE A 38 -3.34 -10.40 3.80
C ILE A 38 -3.08 -9.09 4.54
N LEU A 39 -1.81 -8.67 4.63
CA LEU A 39 -1.45 -7.42 5.31
C LEU A 39 -2.02 -6.19 4.58
N LEU A 40 -2.00 -6.19 3.24
CA LEU A 40 -2.64 -5.14 2.44
C LEU A 40 -4.14 -5.12 2.70
N ALA A 41 -4.83 -6.26 2.71
CA ALA A 41 -6.25 -6.33 2.99
C ALA A 41 -6.62 -5.85 4.42
N GLU A 42 -5.78 -6.12 5.42
CA GLU A 42 -6.02 -5.68 6.79
C GLU A 42 -5.76 -4.17 6.99
N HIS A 43 -4.78 -3.60 6.28
CA HIS A 43 -4.29 -2.24 6.56
C HIS A 43 -4.68 -1.20 5.51
N VAL A 44 -5.06 -1.62 4.30
CA VAL A 44 -5.59 -0.73 3.27
C VAL A 44 -7.11 -0.65 3.42
N SER A 45 -7.59 0.41 4.06
CA SER A 45 -9.02 0.62 4.31
C SER A 45 -9.78 1.15 3.09
N GLN A 46 -9.08 1.69 2.10
CA GLN A 46 -9.68 2.27 0.91
C GLN A 46 -8.73 2.20 -0.28
N GLU A 47 -9.25 1.71 -1.40
CA GLU A 47 -8.65 1.93 -2.72
C GLU A 47 -9.17 3.25 -3.29
N ILE A 48 -8.26 4.13 -3.70
CA ILE A 48 -8.60 5.43 -4.29
C ILE A 48 -8.14 5.41 -5.75
N ASP A 49 -9.09 5.37 -6.66
CA ASP A 49 -8.83 5.56 -8.09
C ASP A 49 -8.64 7.05 -8.39
N VAL A 50 -7.50 7.39 -8.99
CA VAL A 50 -7.09 8.78 -9.25
C VAL A 50 -7.09 9.04 -10.75
N ASP A 51 -8.11 9.77 -11.21
CA ASP A 51 -8.15 10.33 -12.56
C ASP A 51 -7.32 11.62 -12.62
N GLY A 52 -6.07 11.49 -13.11
CA GLY A 52 -5.13 12.61 -13.23
C GLY A 52 -5.63 13.75 -14.14
N GLU A 53 -6.42 13.45 -15.19
CA GLU A 53 -6.99 14.49 -16.04
C GLU A 53 -8.05 15.31 -15.29
N LYS A 54 -8.93 14.62 -14.56
CA LYS A 54 -9.95 15.26 -13.73
C LYS A 54 -9.33 16.09 -12.61
N VAL A 55 -8.28 15.59 -11.95
CA VAL A 55 -7.51 16.33 -10.93
C VAL A 55 -6.91 17.61 -11.53
N ARG A 56 -6.23 17.53 -12.69
CA ARG A 56 -5.68 18.70 -13.38
C ARG A 56 -6.75 19.75 -13.69
N ARG A 57 -7.92 19.34 -14.19
CA ARG A 57 -9.04 20.26 -14.45
C ARG A 57 -9.54 20.96 -13.17
N TYR A 58 -9.62 20.24 -12.05
CA TYR A 58 -9.99 20.86 -10.78
C TYR A 58 -8.94 21.87 -10.28
N ILE A 59 -7.65 21.56 -10.44
CA ILE A 59 -6.58 22.50 -10.09
C ILE A 59 -6.75 23.82 -10.87
N GLU A 60 -7.04 23.76 -12.17
CA GLU A 60 -7.29 24.96 -12.99
C GLU A 60 -8.46 25.82 -12.49
N SER A 61 -9.46 25.19 -11.86
CA SER A 61 -10.63 25.90 -11.30
C SER A 61 -10.33 26.68 -10.00
N ILE A 62 -9.19 26.44 -9.35
CA ILE A 62 -8.78 27.13 -8.11
C ILE A 62 -8.54 28.60 -8.44
N GLN A 63 -9.32 29.52 -7.85
CA GLN A 63 -9.22 30.94 -8.18
C GLN A 63 -7.94 31.60 -7.65
N THR A 64 -7.46 31.18 -6.48
CA THR A 64 -6.25 31.72 -5.86
C THR A 64 -5.00 31.21 -6.58
N PRO A 65 -4.19 32.07 -7.23
CA PRO A 65 -3.03 31.64 -8.00
C PRO A 65 -2.00 30.87 -7.16
N LEU A 66 -1.79 31.28 -5.91
CA LEU A 66 -0.89 30.59 -4.99
C LEU A 66 -1.32 29.14 -4.74
N TYR A 67 -2.60 28.91 -4.42
CA TYR A 67 -3.11 27.57 -4.16
C TYR A 67 -3.14 26.70 -5.42
N ARG A 68 -3.42 27.30 -6.58
CA ARG A 68 -3.31 26.61 -7.86
C ARG A 68 -1.87 26.12 -8.10
N GLN A 69 -0.89 27.00 -7.91
CA GLN A 69 0.52 26.65 -8.11
C GLN A 69 0.97 25.55 -7.14
N VAL A 70 0.65 25.69 -5.85
CA VAL A 70 0.97 24.67 -4.83
C VAL A 70 0.38 23.30 -5.19
N ALA A 71 -0.87 23.26 -5.67
CA ALA A 71 -1.52 22.03 -6.08
C ALA A 71 -0.87 21.39 -7.32
N ARG A 72 -0.43 22.21 -8.30
CA ARG A 72 0.34 21.72 -9.46
C ARG A 72 1.68 21.15 -9.05
N ASP A 73 2.45 21.88 -8.25
CA ASP A 73 3.78 21.46 -7.82
C ASP A 73 3.72 20.13 -7.04
N TYR A 74 2.66 19.94 -6.23
CA TYR A 74 2.43 18.70 -5.52
C TYR A 74 2.04 17.55 -6.46
N LEU A 75 1.19 17.80 -7.46
CA LEU A 75 0.84 16.79 -8.46
C LEU A 75 2.07 16.34 -9.26
N ASP A 76 2.88 17.29 -9.74
CA ASP A 76 4.12 17.01 -10.46
C ASP A 76 5.11 16.19 -9.60
N HIS A 77 5.16 16.44 -8.29
CA HIS A 77 5.97 15.67 -7.37
C HIS A 77 5.49 14.20 -7.29
N LEU A 78 4.18 13.98 -7.15
CA LEU A 78 3.61 12.64 -7.10
C LEU A 78 3.86 11.85 -8.40
N GLU A 79 3.70 12.49 -9.56
CA GLU A 79 3.97 11.86 -10.86
C GLU A 79 5.44 11.41 -10.99
N ARG A 80 6.39 12.26 -10.57
CA ARG A 80 7.83 11.91 -10.56
C ARG A 80 8.17 10.75 -9.64
N MET A 81 7.48 10.63 -8.50
CA MET A 81 7.71 9.48 -7.62
C MET A 81 7.28 8.19 -8.33
N VAL A 82 6.12 8.17 -8.97
CA VAL A 82 5.64 7.00 -9.72
C VAL A 82 6.60 6.60 -10.85
N GLU A 83 7.16 7.58 -11.58
CA GLU A 83 8.18 7.32 -12.62
C GLU A 83 9.48 6.74 -12.05
N SER A 84 9.81 7.03 -10.79
CA SER A 84 11.04 6.54 -10.15
C SER A 84 10.94 5.10 -9.59
N TYR A 85 9.73 4.57 -9.47
CA TYR A 85 9.47 3.19 -9.01
C TYR A 85 9.21 2.20 -10.16
N ASN A 86 9.20 2.67 -11.41
CA ASN A 86 9.11 1.84 -12.64
C ASN A 86 10.47 1.76 -13.34
#